data_AF-A0A0A1UMJ3-F1
#
_entry.id   AF-A0A0A1UMJ3-F1
#
_cell.length_a   1.000
_cell.length_b   1.000
_cell.length_c   1.000
_cell.angle_alpha   90.00
_cell.angle_beta   90.00
_cell.angle_gamma   90.00
#
_symmetry.space_group_name_H-M   'P 1'
#
loop_
_entity.id
_entity.type
_entity.pdbx_description
1 polymer ?
#
loop_
_entity_poly.entity_id
_entity_poly.type
_entity_poly.pdbx_seq_one_letter_code
_entity_poly.pdbx_strand_id
1 'polypeptide(L)'
;MAHQRWALFALSALFYLFLAALPGSTAIDIAQAPRYMGQLSSGTLESVSPSLQFKQSISSAQEPDSGRLNKRQGGRIEKVETKYIDLSFYSRSQYLETHPTAIADKDFKSFHWAIVTRSRNSELADAFDASDSLSVQQGPNAVSNPLGDGGQKNFLFQYKYGVKPEKASTLSARVTLGKTKTSTRAITEALEEVPIPNCQESCVDWAVGAISKLQEKGMLPTFNVGDLSTRAFDYALNTRTALKLMLDRGETDRFFQRRLEIAQYQNEGVCKKRTK
;
A
#
# COMPACT_ATOMS: atom_id res chain seq x y z
N MET A 1 -7.47 42.59 42.95
CA MET A 1 -8.29 41.38 43.14
C MET A 1 -8.25 40.61 41.83
N ALA A 2 -7.44 39.55 41.79
CA ALA A 2 -6.93 38.93 40.56
C ALA A 2 -7.51 37.52 40.34
N HIS A 3 -7.99 37.30 39.12
CA HIS A 3 -7.77 36.15 38.23
C HIS A 3 -7.74 34.69 38.75
N GLN A 4 -8.69 33.89 38.22
CA GLN A 4 -8.46 32.82 37.22
C GLN A 4 -7.88 31.44 37.66
N ARG A 5 -8.55 30.36 37.19
CA ARG A 5 -8.04 29.07 36.61
C ARG A 5 -8.33 27.73 37.35
N TRP A 6 -8.92 26.78 36.57
CA TRP A 6 -8.59 25.34 36.32
C TRP A 6 -8.00 24.48 37.47
N ALA A 7 -8.19 23.17 37.65
CA ALA A 7 -9.02 22.09 37.10
C ALA A 7 -8.64 20.77 37.86
N LEU A 8 -9.49 19.73 37.74
CA LEU A 8 -9.16 18.29 37.65
C LEU A 8 -8.82 17.43 38.90
N PHE A 9 -9.28 16.16 38.75
CA PHE A 9 -8.92 14.89 39.40
C PHE A 9 -9.59 14.49 40.72
N ALA A 10 -10.58 13.59 40.64
CA ALA A 10 -10.51 12.23 41.20
C ALA A 10 -11.87 11.53 41.03
N LEU A 11 -11.89 10.34 40.41
CA LEU A 11 -12.68 9.17 40.82
C LEU A 11 -12.46 8.05 39.80
N SER A 12 -11.35 7.33 40.00
CA SER A 12 -11.16 5.98 39.51
C SER A 12 -11.63 4.99 40.58
N ALA A 13 -11.94 3.77 40.13
CA ALA A 13 -12.23 2.57 40.93
C ALA A 13 -13.65 2.42 41.46
N LEU A 14 -14.50 1.73 40.68
CA LEU A 14 -15.49 0.77 41.17
C LEU A 14 -16.10 0.05 39.95
N PHE A 15 -15.67 -1.18 39.69
CA PHE A 15 -16.50 -2.35 39.37
C PHE A 15 -15.62 -3.50 38.89
N TYR A 16 -15.11 -4.27 39.85
CA TYR A 16 -14.75 -5.67 39.64
C TYR A 16 -15.76 -6.52 40.41
N LEU A 17 -16.08 -7.68 39.85
CA LEU A 17 -16.88 -8.80 40.36
C LEU A 17 -18.39 -8.73 40.10
N PHE A 18 -18.87 -9.56 39.16
CA PHE A 18 -19.63 -10.78 39.46
C PHE A 18 -19.82 -11.68 38.22
N LEU A 19 -19.35 -12.94 38.34
CA LEU A 19 -19.90 -14.25 37.86
C LEU A 19 -20.24 -14.48 36.36
N ALA A 20 -20.10 -15.66 35.74
CA ALA A 20 -19.89 -17.04 36.19
C ALA A 20 -19.41 -17.95 35.02
N ALA A 21 -18.98 -19.15 35.41
CA ALA A 21 -18.50 -20.30 34.65
C ALA A 21 -19.37 -20.83 33.50
N LEU A 22 -18.71 -21.41 32.48
CA LEU A 22 -19.10 -22.68 31.85
C LEU A 22 -17.82 -23.45 31.41
N PRO A 23 -17.79 -24.80 31.52
CA PRO A 23 -16.65 -25.63 31.15
C PRO A 23 -16.80 -26.25 29.74
N GLY A 24 -15.66 -26.58 29.13
CA GLY A 24 -15.57 -27.62 28.10
C GLY A 24 -15.51 -27.10 26.65
N SER A 25 -14.30 -27.07 26.08
CA SER A 25 -14.07 -27.79 24.82
C SER A 25 -12.58 -27.98 24.56
N THR A 26 -12.32 -29.06 23.84
CA THR A 26 -11.09 -29.86 23.79
C THR A 26 -9.93 -29.21 23.05
N ALA A 27 -8.74 -29.64 23.46
CA ALA A 27 -7.45 -29.46 22.80
C ALA A 27 -7.51 -29.72 21.29
N ILE A 28 -6.80 -28.88 20.53
CA ILE A 28 -6.20 -29.28 19.25
C ILE A 28 -4.74 -28.82 19.29
N ASP A 29 -3.88 -29.81 19.13
CA ASP A 29 -2.43 -29.73 18.93
C ASP A 29 -2.04 -28.66 17.91
N ILE A 30 -1.15 -27.76 18.32
CA ILE A 30 -0.30 -27.03 17.37
C ILE A 30 1.09 -27.62 17.49
N ALA A 31 1.38 -28.50 16.53
CA ALA A 31 2.68 -29.06 16.28
C ALA A 31 3.73 -27.97 16.12
N GLN A 32 4.87 -28.22 16.76
CA GLN A 32 6.09 -27.44 16.77
C GLN A 32 6.66 -27.30 15.34
N ALA A 33 6.95 -26.08 14.92
CA ALA A 33 7.85 -25.80 13.80
C ALA A 33 9.28 -25.59 14.33
N PRO A 34 10.31 -26.14 13.66
CA PRO A 34 11.66 -26.21 14.20
C PRO A 34 12.41 -24.87 14.17
N ARG A 35 13.08 -24.58 15.29
CA ARG A 35 14.10 -23.53 15.45
C ARG A 35 15.35 -23.92 14.64
N TYR A 36 15.74 -23.09 13.67
CA TYR A 36 17.09 -23.13 13.12
C TYR A 36 17.99 -22.21 13.95
N MET A 37 18.79 -22.83 14.83
CA MET A 37 19.98 -22.25 15.45
C MET A 37 21.16 -22.55 14.53
N GLY A 38 21.70 -21.51 13.90
CA GLY A 38 22.99 -21.56 13.20
C GLY A 38 24.07 -20.98 14.10
N GLN A 39 25.06 -21.82 14.42
CA GLN A 39 26.14 -21.57 15.37
C GLN A 39 27.08 -20.44 14.96
N LEU A 40 27.52 -19.70 15.99
CA LEU A 40 28.73 -18.89 15.99
C LEU A 40 29.97 -19.78 15.85
N SER A 41 30.86 -19.46 14.91
CA SER A 41 32.23 -19.93 14.91
C SER A 41 33.17 -18.74 14.92
N SER A 42 33.99 -18.70 15.96
CA SER A 42 35.16 -17.86 16.17
C SER A 42 36.16 -17.96 15.02
N GLY A 43 36.70 -16.82 14.59
CA GLY A 43 37.80 -16.72 13.64
C GLY A 43 38.60 -15.44 13.91
N THR A 44 39.89 -15.63 14.08
CA THR A 44 40.92 -14.76 14.66
C THR A 44 41.20 -13.47 13.88
N LEU A 45 41.55 -12.40 14.60
CA LEU A 45 42.16 -11.18 14.11
C LEU A 45 43.62 -11.44 13.71
N GLU A 46 43.96 -11.31 12.43
CA GLU A 46 45.32 -11.00 12.01
C GLU A 46 45.32 -9.90 10.94
N SER A 47 46.11 -8.87 11.23
CA SER A 47 46.47 -7.72 10.40
C SER A 47 47.30 -8.14 9.19
N VAL A 48 47.02 -7.63 7.98
CA VAL A 48 48.04 -7.14 7.03
C VAL A 48 47.38 -6.20 6.00
N SER A 49 47.82 -4.95 5.96
CA SER A 49 48.00 -4.17 4.71
C SER A 49 49.51 -4.14 4.44
N PRO A 50 50.04 -4.07 3.20
CA PRO A 50 49.61 -3.11 2.18
C PRO A 50 49.73 -3.55 0.70
N SER A 51 49.20 -2.67 -0.17
CA SER A 51 49.66 -2.37 -1.54
C SER A 51 49.77 -3.51 -2.55
N LEU A 52 48.82 -3.56 -3.48
CA LEU A 52 49.06 -4.05 -4.84
C LEU A 52 48.21 -3.24 -5.83
N GLN A 53 48.90 -2.45 -6.64
CA GLN A 53 48.35 -1.77 -7.80
C GLN A 53 47.77 -2.82 -8.75
N PHE A 54 46.45 -2.84 -8.90
CA PHE A 54 45.79 -3.61 -9.95
C PHE A 54 45.25 -2.64 -11.00
N LYS A 55 45.87 -2.70 -12.18
CA LYS A 55 45.38 -2.05 -13.40
C LYS A 55 43.94 -2.52 -13.65
N GLN A 56 42.96 -1.64 -13.47
CA GLN A 56 41.63 -1.85 -14.02
C GLN A 56 41.71 -1.69 -15.54
N SER A 57 41.88 -2.81 -16.22
CA SER A 57 41.46 -2.95 -17.61
C SER A 57 39.97 -2.67 -17.68
N ILE A 58 39.59 -1.67 -18.47
CA ILE A 58 38.22 -1.40 -18.87
C ILE A 58 37.74 -2.61 -19.66
N SER A 59 37.05 -3.55 -19.00
CA SER A 59 36.23 -4.54 -19.69
C SER A 59 34.85 -3.92 -19.85
N SER A 60 34.42 -3.81 -21.11
CA SER A 60 33.08 -3.43 -21.53
C SER A 60 32.02 -4.04 -20.61
N ALA A 61 31.32 -3.19 -19.86
CA ALA A 61 30.09 -3.59 -19.19
C ALA A 61 29.11 -4.02 -20.28
N GLN A 62 28.79 -5.31 -20.29
CA GLN A 62 27.58 -5.80 -20.95
C GLN A 62 26.40 -5.03 -20.38
N GLU A 63 25.64 -4.39 -21.26
CA GLU A 63 24.35 -3.83 -20.92
C GLU A 63 23.50 -4.91 -20.20
N PRO A 64 22.85 -4.58 -19.07
CA PRO A 64 21.92 -5.51 -18.46
C PRO A 64 20.80 -5.78 -19.47
N ASP A 65 20.61 -7.07 -19.79
CA ASP A 65 19.53 -7.59 -20.62
C ASP A 65 18.19 -7.04 -20.12
N SER A 66 17.75 -5.96 -20.77
CA SER A 66 16.50 -5.28 -20.46
C SER A 66 15.37 -6.22 -20.86
N GLY A 67 14.93 -7.00 -19.87
CA GLY A 67 14.00 -8.12 -19.97
C GLY A 67 13.01 -7.97 -21.12
N ARG A 68 13.24 -8.78 -22.16
CA ARG A 68 12.45 -8.82 -23.38
C ARG A 68 10.99 -9.13 -23.02
N LEU A 69 10.17 -8.08 -22.86
CA LEU A 69 8.73 -8.22 -22.65
C LEU A 69 8.19 -9.13 -23.73
N ASN A 70 7.45 -10.17 -23.35
CA ASN A 70 6.86 -11.04 -24.35
C ASN A 70 5.90 -10.19 -25.23
N LYS A 71 5.79 -10.53 -26.51
CA LYS A 71 5.04 -9.72 -27.51
C LYS A 71 3.60 -9.38 -27.07
N ARG A 72 3.00 -10.23 -26.24
CA ARG A 72 1.67 -10.04 -25.65
C ARG A 72 1.66 -8.96 -24.55
N GLN A 73 2.67 -8.93 -23.68
CA GLN A 73 2.83 -7.91 -22.64
C GLN A 73 3.11 -6.54 -23.24
N GLY A 74 4.09 -6.44 -24.15
CA GLY A 74 4.38 -5.19 -24.85
C GLY A 74 3.14 -4.64 -25.57
N GLY A 75 2.37 -5.53 -26.21
CA GLY A 75 1.10 -5.16 -26.84
C GLY A 75 0.07 -4.58 -25.86
N ARG A 76 -0.06 -5.09 -24.63
CA ARG A 76 -1.00 -4.53 -23.64
C ARG A 76 -0.51 -3.20 -23.06
N ILE A 77 0.79 -3.05 -22.83
CA ILE A 77 1.36 -1.84 -22.22
C ILE A 77 1.20 -0.64 -23.15
N GLU A 78 1.40 -0.84 -24.46
CA GLU A 78 1.31 0.20 -25.49
C GLU A 78 -0.11 0.45 -25.99
N LYS A 79 -1.06 -0.46 -25.72
CA LYS A 79 -2.43 -0.35 -26.23
C LYS A 79 -3.14 0.87 -25.65
N VAL A 80 -3.49 1.81 -26.53
CA VAL A 80 -4.36 2.93 -26.20
C VAL A 80 -5.81 2.44 -26.06
N GLU A 81 -6.36 2.54 -24.86
CA GLU A 81 -7.73 2.13 -24.56
C GLU A 81 -8.33 2.96 -23.42
N THR A 82 -9.62 2.80 -23.15
CA THR A 82 -10.22 3.46 -21.98
C THR A 82 -9.74 2.80 -20.69
N LYS A 83 -8.97 3.54 -19.91
CA LYS A 83 -8.51 3.19 -18.56
C LYS A 83 -9.38 3.93 -17.54
N TYR A 84 -9.92 3.20 -16.57
CA TYR A 84 -10.44 3.78 -15.34
C TYR A 84 -9.29 3.87 -14.34
N ILE A 85 -9.22 4.98 -13.64
CA ILE A 85 -8.18 5.25 -12.65
C ILE A 85 -8.84 5.23 -11.28
N ASP A 86 -8.43 4.29 -10.45
CA ASP A 86 -8.96 4.06 -9.11
C ASP A 86 -7.88 4.38 -8.07
N LEU A 87 -8.25 5.05 -6.98
CA LEU A 87 -7.47 5.07 -5.75
C LEU A 87 -7.86 3.86 -4.90
N SER A 88 -6.89 3.00 -4.59
CA SER A 88 -7.10 1.77 -3.82
C SER A 88 -6.41 1.84 -2.47
N PHE A 89 -7.10 1.36 -1.43
CA PHE A 89 -6.65 1.39 -0.05
C PHE A 89 -6.43 -0.02 0.47
N TYR A 90 -5.23 -0.30 0.96
CA TYR A 90 -4.83 -1.59 1.51
C TYR A 90 -4.48 -1.45 2.99
N SER A 91 -5.11 -2.24 3.85
CA SER A 91 -4.84 -2.22 5.30
C SER A 91 -3.38 -2.60 5.58
N ARG A 92 -2.72 -1.85 6.48
CA ARG A 92 -1.34 -2.11 6.91
C ARG A 92 -1.32 -2.73 8.30
N SER A 93 -1.49 -4.04 8.41
CA SER A 93 -1.59 -4.73 9.71
C SER A 93 -0.41 -4.40 10.65
N GLN A 94 0.83 -4.48 10.18
CA GLN A 94 2.02 -4.16 10.98
C GLN A 94 2.05 -2.70 11.48
N TYR A 95 1.55 -1.77 10.66
CA TYR A 95 1.45 -0.36 11.06
C TYR A 95 0.39 -0.20 12.16
N LEU A 96 -0.77 -0.84 12.00
CA LEU A 96 -1.86 -0.79 12.99
C LEU A 96 -1.52 -1.52 14.29
N GLU A 97 -0.66 -2.53 14.25
CA GLU A 97 -0.14 -3.20 15.46
C GLU A 97 0.77 -2.28 16.28
N THR A 98 1.61 -1.48 15.61
CA THR A 98 2.53 -0.54 16.26
C THR A 98 1.88 0.81 16.58
N HIS A 99 0.76 1.13 15.91
CA HIS A 99 -0.01 2.37 16.08
C HIS A 99 -1.49 2.04 16.30
N PRO A 100 -1.87 1.49 17.47
CA PRO A 100 -3.21 0.96 17.72
C PRO A 100 -4.32 2.02 17.65
N THR A 101 -3.98 3.29 17.85
CA THR A 101 -4.93 4.41 17.76
C THR A 101 -5.07 4.98 16.36
N ALA A 102 -4.25 4.56 15.38
CA ALA A 102 -4.18 5.17 14.05
C ALA A 102 -5.54 5.26 13.32
N ILE A 103 -6.42 4.27 13.50
CA ILE A 103 -7.78 4.29 12.94
C ILE A 103 -8.66 5.34 13.63
N ALA A 104 -8.58 5.44 14.96
CA ALA A 104 -9.35 6.40 15.76
C ALA A 104 -8.85 7.84 15.52
N ASP A 105 -7.54 8.00 15.40
CA ASP A 105 -6.86 9.26 15.13
C ASP A 105 -6.95 9.69 13.65
N LYS A 106 -7.60 8.87 12.81
CA LYS A 106 -7.74 9.11 11.37
C LYS A 106 -6.39 9.32 10.67
N ASP A 107 -5.38 8.55 11.06
CA ASP A 107 -4.07 8.61 10.42
C ASP A 107 -4.14 8.02 9.01
N PHE A 108 -3.84 8.85 8.00
CA PHE A 108 -3.79 8.46 6.59
C PHE A 108 -2.87 7.27 6.33
N LYS A 109 -1.81 7.11 7.13
CA LYS A 109 -0.83 6.02 7.07
C LYS A 109 -1.38 4.67 7.53
N SER A 110 -2.62 4.62 8.05
CA SER A 110 -3.35 3.39 8.36
C SER A 110 -3.57 2.49 7.13
N PHE A 111 -3.53 3.07 5.94
CA PHE A 111 -3.59 2.34 4.67
C PHE A 111 -2.35 2.59 3.83
N HIS A 112 -2.01 1.61 3.01
CA HIS A 112 -1.17 1.81 1.83
C HIS A 112 -2.07 2.22 0.66
N TRP A 113 -1.67 3.27 -0.04
CA TRP A 113 -2.43 3.89 -1.12
C TRP A 113 -1.77 3.53 -2.44
N ALA A 114 -2.58 3.11 -3.42
CA ALA A 114 -2.09 2.81 -4.75
C ALA A 114 -3.03 3.36 -5.82
N ILE A 115 -2.46 3.82 -6.93
CA ILE A 115 -3.19 4.10 -8.15
C ILE A 115 -3.36 2.80 -8.92
N VAL A 116 -4.60 2.41 -9.17
CA VAL A 116 -4.94 1.19 -9.92
C VAL A 116 -5.63 1.59 -11.20
N THR A 117 -5.12 1.09 -12.32
CA THR A 117 -5.71 1.34 -13.64
C THR A 117 -6.30 0.06 -14.19
N ARG A 118 -7.55 0.15 -14.65
CA ARG A 118 -8.28 -1.00 -15.18
C ARG A 118 -8.91 -0.66 -16.52
N SER A 119 -8.90 -1.62 -17.42
CA SER A 119 -9.59 -1.52 -18.71
C SER A 119 -11.00 -2.07 -18.57
N ARG A 120 -11.98 -1.51 -19.30
CA ARG A 120 -13.41 -1.89 -19.15
C ARG A 120 -13.66 -3.40 -19.23
N ASN A 121 -12.94 -4.10 -20.10
CA ASN A 121 -13.16 -5.50 -20.43
C ASN A 121 -12.02 -6.41 -19.93
N SER A 122 -11.30 -5.98 -18.89
CA SER A 122 -10.18 -6.73 -18.32
C SER A 122 -10.40 -6.94 -16.84
N GLU A 123 -10.25 -8.19 -16.39
CA GLU A 123 -10.12 -8.51 -14.96
C GLU A 123 -8.74 -8.13 -14.41
N LEU A 124 -7.76 -7.98 -15.30
CA LEU A 124 -6.42 -7.56 -14.94
C LEU A 124 -6.35 -6.04 -14.87
N ALA A 125 -5.69 -5.54 -13.84
CA ALA A 125 -5.36 -4.15 -13.65
C ALA A 125 -3.84 -3.95 -13.60
N ASP A 126 -3.40 -2.71 -13.67
CA ASP A 126 -2.03 -2.29 -13.44
C ASP A 126 -2.02 -1.41 -12.19
N ALA A 127 -1.15 -1.67 -11.23
CA ALA A 127 -1.10 -0.94 -9.96
C ALA A 127 0.23 -0.21 -9.80
N PHE A 128 0.16 1.02 -9.29
CA PHE A 128 1.27 1.92 -9.11
C PHE A 128 1.27 2.45 -7.68
N ASP A 129 2.41 2.38 -7.00
CA ASP A 129 2.57 2.85 -5.64
C ASP A 129 4.02 3.24 -5.35
N ALA A 130 4.25 3.92 -4.22
CA ALA A 130 5.57 4.06 -3.63
C ALA A 130 5.71 3.04 -2.49
N SER A 131 6.75 2.20 -2.55
CA SER A 131 6.97 1.13 -1.60
C SER A 131 8.36 1.17 -0.99
N ASP A 132 8.42 0.96 0.32
CA ASP A 132 9.63 0.80 1.14
C ASP A 132 9.97 -0.69 1.38
N SER A 133 9.34 -1.60 0.61
CA SER A 133 9.56 -3.05 0.72
C SER A 133 10.95 -3.43 0.22
N LEU A 134 11.53 -4.50 0.78
CA LEU A 134 12.85 -5.02 0.38
C LEU A 134 12.90 -5.54 -1.07
N SER A 135 11.75 -5.71 -1.70
CA SER A 135 11.64 -5.98 -3.12
C SER A 135 10.45 -5.21 -3.68
N VAL A 136 10.65 -4.57 -4.83
CA VAL A 136 9.63 -3.78 -5.52
C VAL A 136 9.41 -4.32 -6.93
N GLN A 137 8.16 -4.32 -7.37
CA GLN A 137 7.80 -4.74 -8.72
C GLN A 137 8.04 -3.60 -9.72
N GLN A 138 8.60 -3.94 -10.89
CA GLN A 138 8.82 -3.08 -12.05
C GLN A 138 8.21 -3.76 -13.28
N GLY A 139 6.89 -3.67 -13.41
CA GLY A 139 6.10 -4.39 -14.39
C GLY A 139 6.01 -5.88 -14.04
N PRO A 140 6.56 -6.79 -14.89
CA PRO A 140 6.58 -8.23 -14.61
C PRO A 140 7.76 -8.68 -13.75
N ASN A 141 8.73 -7.80 -13.49
CA ASN A 141 9.98 -8.14 -12.82
C ASN A 141 9.98 -7.61 -11.38
N ALA A 142 10.69 -8.28 -10.49
CA ALA A 142 10.97 -7.78 -9.16
C ALA A 142 12.43 -7.29 -9.08
N VAL A 143 12.63 -6.14 -8.44
CA VAL A 143 13.96 -5.56 -8.19
C VAL A 143 14.21 -5.57 -6.69
N SER A 144 15.46 -5.82 -6.30
CA SER A 144 15.90 -5.74 -4.91
C SER A 144 15.94 -4.27 -4.45
N ASN A 145 15.44 -4.00 -3.26
CA ASN A 145 15.49 -2.70 -2.60
C ASN A 145 16.18 -2.88 -1.24
N PRO A 146 17.52 -3.02 -1.22
CA PRO A 146 18.24 -3.20 0.03
C PRO A 146 18.05 -1.97 0.93
N LEU A 147 18.19 -2.18 2.24
CA LEU A 147 18.22 -1.07 3.18
C LEU A 147 19.36 -0.12 2.80
N GLY A 148 19.07 1.18 2.83
CA GLY A 148 20.07 2.22 2.63
C GLY A 148 21.03 2.33 3.80
N ASP A 149 21.97 3.26 3.68
CA ASP A 149 22.93 3.57 4.73
C ASP A 149 22.22 3.88 6.06
N GLY A 150 22.68 3.24 7.14
CA GLY A 150 22.03 3.34 8.45
C GLY A 150 20.79 2.45 8.63
N GLY A 151 20.54 1.50 7.72
CA GLY A 151 19.45 0.53 7.85
C GLY A 151 18.07 1.09 7.55
N GLN A 152 17.99 2.27 6.93
CA GLN A 152 16.72 2.90 6.59
C GLN A 152 16.12 2.28 5.33
N LYS A 153 14.80 2.18 5.30
CA LYS A 153 14.10 1.73 4.10
C LYS A 153 14.00 2.87 3.10
N ASN A 154 14.35 2.59 1.85
CA ASN A 154 14.18 3.53 0.75
C ASN A 154 12.83 3.31 0.10
N PHE A 155 12.05 4.36 -0.09
CA PHE A 155 10.92 4.28 -1.00
C PHE A 155 11.44 4.16 -2.43
N LEU A 156 10.78 3.32 -3.22
CA LEU A 156 10.95 3.24 -4.66
C LEU A 156 9.59 3.29 -5.33
N PHE A 157 9.55 3.80 -6.56
CA PHE A 157 8.41 3.61 -7.45
C PHE A 157 8.17 2.11 -7.62
N GLN A 158 6.92 1.67 -7.58
CA GLN A 158 6.53 0.30 -7.81
C GLN A 158 5.41 0.27 -8.84
N TYR A 159 5.63 -0.51 -9.89
CA TYR A 159 4.65 -0.81 -10.92
C TYR A 159 4.40 -2.33 -10.94
N LYS A 160 3.16 -2.74 -10.66
CA LYS A 160 2.72 -4.14 -10.71
C LYS A 160 1.86 -4.35 -11.96
N TYR A 161 2.36 -5.14 -12.90
CA TYR A 161 1.66 -5.45 -14.14
C TYR A 161 0.63 -6.58 -13.97
N GLY A 162 -0.57 -6.37 -14.49
CA GLY A 162 -1.57 -7.44 -14.61
C GLY A 162 -2.03 -8.06 -13.30
N VAL A 163 -2.17 -7.24 -12.26
CA VAL A 163 -2.67 -7.67 -10.95
C VAL A 163 -4.18 -7.87 -10.94
N LYS A 164 -4.65 -8.62 -9.93
CA LYS A 164 -6.06 -8.75 -9.56
C LYS A 164 -6.28 -8.11 -8.18
N PRO A 165 -6.58 -6.81 -8.09
CA PRO A 165 -6.68 -6.09 -6.81
C PRO A 165 -7.64 -6.77 -5.82
N GLU A 166 -8.72 -7.36 -6.32
CA GLU A 166 -9.72 -8.09 -5.54
C GLU A 166 -9.18 -9.30 -4.77
N LYS A 167 -8.06 -9.87 -5.22
CA LYS A 167 -7.41 -11.01 -4.57
C LYS A 167 -6.52 -10.60 -3.40
N ALA A 168 -6.16 -9.32 -3.27
CA ALA A 168 -5.39 -8.85 -2.14
C ALA A 168 -6.22 -8.95 -0.86
N SER A 169 -5.74 -9.75 0.12
CA SER A 169 -6.41 -9.91 1.42
C SER A 169 -6.50 -8.61 2.21
N THR A 170 -5.59 -7.67 1.95
CA THR A 170 -5.51 -6.36 2.59
C THR A 170 -6.39 -5.31 1.92
N LEU A 171 -6.98 -5.58 0.75
CA LEU A 171 -7.84 -4.61 0.06
C LEU A 171 -9.00 -4.20 0.95
N SER A 172 -9.12 -2.91 1.21
CA SER A 172 -10.14 -2.34 2.10
C SER A 172 -11.17 -1.51 1.35
N ALA A 173 -10.76 -0.74 0.35
CA ALA A 173 -11.65 0.09 -0.46
C ALA A 173 -11.03 0.45 -1.81
N ARG A 174 -11.89 0.78 -2.78
CA ARG A 174 -11.50 1.35 -4.08
C ARG A 174 -12.43 2.50 -4.46
N VAL A 175 -11.86 3.58 -4.97
CA VAL A 175 -12.59 4.78 -5.42
C VAL A 175 -12.14 5.13 -6.84
N THR A 176 -13.02 5.00 -7.83
CA THR A 176 -12.78 5.49 -9.19
C THR A 176 -12.76 7.02 -9.19
N LEU A 177 -11.61 7.57 -9.58
CA LEU A 177 -11.37 9.01 -9.71
C LEU A 177 -11.80 9.55 -11.07
N GLY A 178 -11.67 8.73 -12.11
CA GLY A 178 -11.97 9.14 -13.48
C GLY A 178 -11.69 8.05 -14.50
N LYS A 179 -11.76 8.43 -15.77
CA LYS A 179 -11.37 7.58 -16.89
C LYS A 179 -10.71 8.43 -17.98
N THR A 180 -9.76 7.85 -18.69
CA THR A 180 -9.08 8.47 -19.82
C THR A 180 -8.83 7.44 -20.93
N LYS A 181 -8.59 7.89 -22.17
CA LYS A 181 -8.20 7.01 -23.28
C LYS A 181 -6.70 7.13 -23.48
N THR A 182 -5.94 6.16 -22.97
CA THR A 182 -4.47 6.19 -22.94
C THR A 182 -3.88 4.78 -22.86
N SER A 183 -2.56 4.66 -22.97
CA SER A 183 -1.82 3.41 -22.77
C SER A 183 -1.37 3.26 -21.31
N THR A 184 -1.06 2.03 -20.88
CA THR A 184 -0.44 1.83 -19.55
C THR A 184 0.93 2.50 -19.49
N ARG A 185 1.68 2.52 -20.61
CA ARG A 185 2.96 3.22 -20.71
C ARG A 185 2.85 4.70 -20.38
N ALA A 186 1.92 5.43 -21.01
CA ALA A 186 1.76 6.86 -20.78
C ALA A 186 1.38 7.18 -19.32
N ILE A 187 0.59 6.31 -18.66
CA ILE A 187 0.31 6.45 -17.23
C ILE A 187 1.58 6.21 -16.41
N THR A 188 2.35 5.19 -16.75
CA THR A 188 3.61 4.85 -16.06
C THR A 188 4.59 6.02 -16.14
N GLU A 189 4.84 6.54 -17.35
CA GLU A 189 5.72 7.69 -17.59
C GLU A 189 5.26 8.93 -16.80
N ALA A 190 3.95 9.19 -16.75
CA ALA A 190 3.41 10.28 -15.93
C ALA A 190 3.66 10.07 -14.43
N LEU A 191 3.53 8.84 -13.93
CA LEU A 191 3.66 8.52 -12.51
C LEU A 191 5.12 8.42 -12.06
N GLU A 192 6.05 8.12 -12.96
CA GLU A 192 7.51 8.15 -12.70
C GLU A 192 8.02 9.57 -12.50
N GLU A 193 7.32 10.60 -13.01
CA GLU A 193 7.64 12.02 -12.74
C GLU A 193 7.26 12.46 -11.32
N VAL A 194 6.53 11.65 -10.56
CA VAL A 194 6.11 12.00 -9.19
C VAL A 194 7.30 11.79 -8.25
N PRO A 195 7.69 12.81 -7.45
CA PRO A 195 8.76 12.68 -6.48
C PRO A 195 8.53 11.49 -5.54
N ILE A 196 9.57 10.67 -5.36
CA ILE A 196 9.53 9.56 -4.42
C ILE A 196 9.66 10.09 -2.99
N PRO A 197 8.81 9.61 -2.05
CA PRO A 197 8.85 10.04 -0.66
C PRO A 197 10.24 9.89 -0.05
N ASN A 198 10.70 10.93 0.63
CA ASN A 198 11.87 10.82 1.50
C ASN A 198 11.48 10.18 2.86
N CYS A 199 12.45 10.06 3.77
CA CYS A 199 12.27 9.41 5.08
C CYS A 199 11.26 10.09 6.03
N GLN A 200 10.82 11.32 5.75
CA GLN A 200 9.77 12.02 6.52
C GLN A 200 8.37 11.86 5.89
N GLU A 201 8.32 11.42 4.64
CA GLU A 201 7.11 11.28 3.83
C GLU A 201 6.63 9.82 3.80
N SER A 202 5.53 9.56 3.11
CA SER A 202 4.87 8.27 3.06
C SER A 202 4.31 7.94 1.67
N CYS A 203 3.84 6.71 1.47
CA CYS A 203 3.13 6.34 0.24
C CYS A 203 1.87 7.18 -0.01
N VAL A 204 1.32 7.83 1.04
CA VAL A 204 0.17 8.74 0.92
C VAL A 204 0.58 9.99 0.15
N ASP A 205 1.72 10.58 0.49
CA ASP A 205 2.25 11.78 -0.14
C ASP A 205 2.51 11.54 -1.64
N TRP A 206 3.09 10.37 -1.96
CA TRP A 206 3.24 9.94 -3.36
C TRP A 206 1.88 9.78 -4.06
N ALA A 207 0.90 9.12 -3.43
CA ALA A 207 -0.41 8.89 -4.05
C ALA A 207 -1.17 10.21 -4.31
N VAL A 208 -1.07 11.17 -3.39
CA VAL A 208 -1.61 12.52 -3.56
C VAL A 208 -0.90 13.25 -4.71
N GLY A 209 0.43 13.18 -4.77
CA GLY A 209 1.23 13.73 -5.86
C GLY A 209 0.89 13.09 -7.22
N ALA A 210 0.68 11.78 -7.24
CA ALA A 210 0.27 11.02 -8.42
C ALA A 210 -1.08 11.48 -8.97
N ILE A 211 -2.06 11.74 -8.09
CA ILE A 211 -3.36 12.26 -8.52
C ILE A 211 -3.20 13.63 -9.17
N SER A 212 -2.44 14.54 -8.54
CA SER A 212 -2.16 15.88 -9.08
C SER A 212 -1.45 15.80 -10.43
N LYS A 213 -0.44 14.92 -10.57
CA LYS A 213 0.30 14.71 -11.81
C LYS A 213 -0.59 14.16 -12.92
N LEU A 214 -1.49 13.23 -12.60
CA LEU A 214 -2.47 12.72 -13.57
C LEU A 214 -3.48 13.79 -14.01
N GLN A 215 -3.84 14.74 -13.14
CA GLN A 215 -4.64 15.92 -13.54
C GLN A 215 -3.85 16.86 -14.46
N GLU A 216 -2.59 17.14 -14.13
CA GLU A 216 -1.69 17.97 -14.94
C GLU A 216 -1.54 17.41 -16.37
N LYS A 217 -1.41 16.09 -16.51
CA LYS A 217 -1.34 15.40 -17.82
C LYS A 217 -2.70 15.24 -18.52
N GLY A 218 -3.78 15.79 -17.97
CA GLY A 218 -5.14 15.68 -18.53
C GLY A 218 -5.73 14.27 -18.50
N MET A 219 -5.20 13.38 -17.66
CA MET A 219 -5.66 11.99 -17.51
C MET A 219 -6.77 11.83 -16.46
N LEU A 220 -6.91 12.82 -15.57
CA LEU A 220 -8.01 12.93 -14.61
C LEU A 220 -8.73 14.27 -14.78
N PRO A 221 -10.04 14.34 -14.47
CA PRO A 221 -10.75 15.60 -14.41
C PRO A 221 -10.21 16.49 -13.29
N THR A 222 -10.38 17.80 -13.41
CA THR A 222 -10.02 18.76 -12.36
C THR A 222 -10.98 18.64 -11.16
N PHE A 223 -10.41 18.54 -9.97
CA PHE A 223 -11.06 18.55 -8.66
C PHE A 223 -10.02 18.91 -7.59
N ASN A 224 -10.48 19.34 -6.41
CA ASN A 224 -9.60 19.58 -5.27
C ASN A 224 -9.03 18.23 -4.77
N VAL A 225 -7.71 18.04 -4.88
CA VAL A 225 -7.03 16.80 -4.50
C VAL A 225 -7.04 16.58 -2.99
N GLY A 226 -6.93 17.63 -2.18
CA GLY A 226 -6.98 17.53 -0.71
C GLY A 226 -8.35 17.08 -0.21
N ASP A 227 -9.43 17.69 -0.74
CA ASP A 227 -10.80 17.31 -0.42
C ASP A 227 -11.11 15.88 -0.86
N LEU A 228 -10.68 15.51 -2.09
CA LEU A 228 -10.80 14.15 -2.59
C LEU A 228 -10.09 13.15 -1.68
N SER A 229 -8.84 13.42 -1.33
CA SER A 229 -8.02 12.52 -0.52
C SER A 229 -8.63 12.28 0.85
N THR A 230 -9.12 13.34 1.50
CA THR A 230 -9.83 13.25 2.79
C THR A 230 -11.10 12.41 2.68
N ARG A 231 -11.94 12.66 1.67
CA ARG A 231 -13.21 11.94 1.48
C ARG A 231 -13.01 10.48 1.09
N ALA A 232 -12.02 10.19 0.25
CA ALA A 232 -11.67 8.83 -0.15
C ALA A 232 -11.10 8.04 1.05
N PHE A 233 -10.29 8.68 1.89
CA PHE A 233 -9.81 8.11 3.13
C PHE A 233 -10.93 7.83 4.14
N ASP A 234 -11.83 8.78 4.38
CA ASP A 234 -13.01 8.57 5.24
C ASP A 234 -13.88 7.41 4.72
N TYR A 235 -14.06 7.30 3.40
CA TYR A 235 -14.75 6.14 2.80
C TYR A 235 -14.02 4.82 3.09
N ALA A 236 -12.69 4.81 3.01
CA ALA A 236 -11.87 3.63 3.30
C ALA A 236 -11.94 3.22 4.78
N LEU A 237 -11.87 4.18 5.71
CA LEU A 237 -12.06 3.94 7.15
C LEU A 237 -13.42 3.33 7.45
N ASN A 238 -14.50 3.96 6.94
CA ASN A 238 -15.86 3.47 7.14
C ASN A 238 -16.06 2.07 6.55
N THR A 239 -15.50 1.82 5.37
CA THR A 239 -15.58 0.50 4.73
C THR A 239 -14.80 -0.53 5.53
N ARG A 240 -13.59 -0.22 6.01
CA ARG A 240 -12.81 -1.11 6.87
C ARG A 240 -13.56 -1.48 8.15
N THR A 241 -14.13 -0.50 8.85
CA THR A 241 -14.91 -0.74 10.07
C THR A 241 -16.11 -1.64 9.79
N ALA A 242 -16.84 -1.39 8.70
CA ALA A 242 -17.95 -2.24 8.29
C ALA A 242 -17.51 -3.67 7.95
N LEU A 243 -16.40 -3.84 7.22
CA LEU A 243 -15.84 -5.15 6.88
C LEU A 243 -15.43 -5.93 8.14
N LYS A 244 -14.82 -5.26 9.12
CA LYS A 244 -14.48 -5.89 10.41
C LYS A 244 -15.74 -6.36 11.15
N LEU A 245 -16.77 -5.52 11.24
CA LEU A 245 -18.03 -5.89 11.88
C LEU A 245 -18.72 -7.07 11.18
N MET A 246 -18.64 -7.17 9.85
CA MET A 246 -19.18 -8.30 9.10
C MET A 246 -18.44 -9.60 9.44
N LEU A 247 -17.11 -9.56 9.53
CA LEU A 247 -16.31 -10.73 9.94
C LEU A 247 -16.63 -11.15 11.37
N ASP A 248 -16.70 -10.18 12.30
CA ASP A 248 -17.00 -10.43 13.71
C ASP A 248 -18.42 -11.05 13.90
N ARG A 249 -19.32 -10.86 12.93
CA ARG A 249 -20.68 -11.46 12.88
C ARG A 249 -20.78 -12.74 12.04
N GLY A 250 -19.70 -13.18 11.39
CA GLY A 250 -19.73 -14.32 10.47
C GLY A 250 -20.44 -14.06 9.13
N GLU A 251 -20.66 -12.80 8.73
CA GLU A 251 -21.31 -12.41 7.48
C GLU A 251 -20.35 -12.50 6.27
N THR A 252 -19.78 -13.67 5.99
CA THR A 252 -18.68 -13.86 5.00
C THR A 252 -19.06 -13.45 3.57
N ASP A 253 -20.25 -13.80 3.10
CA ASP A 253 -20.68 -13.47 1.74
C ASP A 253 -20.83 -11.97 1.56
N ARG A 254 -21.43 -11.31 2.56
CA ARG A 254 -21.60 -9.85 2.57
C ARG A 254 -20.25 -9.15 2.67
N PHE A 255 -19.31 -9.70 3.45
CA PHE A 255 -17.94 -9.21 3.52
C PHE A 255 -17.28 -9.22 2.14
N PHE A 256 -17.34 -10.33 1.40
CA PHE A 256 -16.75 -10.40 0.07
C PHE A 256 -17.44 -9.45 -0.91
N GLN A 257 -18.77 -9.44 -0.96
CA GLN A 257 -19.50 -8.51 -1.82
C GLN A 257 -19.13 -7.05 -1.54
N ARG A 258 -19.10 -6.67 -0.27
CA ARG A 258 -18.77 -5.31 0.17
C ARG A 258 -17.34 -4.92 -0.16
N ARG A 259 -16.37 -5.82 0.04
CA ARG A 259 -14.95 -5.58 -0.23
C ARG A 259 -14.67 -5.33 -1.71
N LEU A 260 -15.48 -5.90 -2.58
CA LEU A 260 -15.31 -5.80 -4.03
C LEU A 260 -15.96 -4.57 -4.66
N GLU A 261 -16.84 -3.89 -3.92
CA GLU A 261 -17.45 -2.64 -4.39
C GLU A 261 -16.38 -1.59 -4.76
N ILE A 262 -16.66 -0.84 -5.83
CA ILE A 262 -15.86 0.31 -6.26
C ILE A 262 -16.76 1.53 -6.15
N ALA A 263 -16.42 2.45 -5.26
CA ALA A 263 -17.09 3.75 -5.22
C ALA A 263 -16.61 4.64 -6.37
N GLN A 264 -17.37 5.66 -6.70
CA GLN A 264 -17.02 6.64 -7.70
C GLN A 264 -17.01 8.03 -7.07
N TYR A 265 -15.95 8.79 -7.33
CA TYR A 265 -15.93 10.20 -6.98
C TYR A 265 -16.78 11.00 -7.99
N GLN A 266 -17.74 11.79 -7.51
CA GLN A 266 -18.61 12.65 -8.31
C GLN A 266 -18.89 13.94 -7.55
N ASN A 267 -18.98 15.08 -8.26
CA ASN A 267 -19.51 16.38 -7.83
C ASN A 267 -19.80 16.46 -6.31
N GLU A 268 -18.75 16.69 -5.50
CA GLU A 268 -18.83 16.87 -4.04
C GLU A 268 -18.84 15.59 -3.16
N GLY A 269 -18.49 14.39 -3.64
CA GLY A 269 -18.42 13.22 -2.75
C GLY A 269 -18.00 11.89 -3.37
N VAL A 270 -17.85 10.88 -2.49
CA VAL A 270 -17.61 9.48 -2.85
C VAL A 270 -18.94 8.73 -2.81
N CYS A 271 -19.52 8.48 -3.98
CA CYS A 271 -20.80 7.78 -4.13
C CYS A 271 -20.57 6.29 -4.38
N LYS A 272 -21.33 5.42 -3.71
CA LYS A 272 -21.27 3.98 -3.97
C LYS A 272 -21.85 3.68 -5.34
N LYS A 273 -21.11 2.93 -6.17
CA LYS A 273 -21.67 2.34 -7.38
C LYS A 273 -22.15 0.94 -7.03
N ARG A 274 -23.43 0.63 -7.30
CA ARG A 274 -23.90 -0.75 -7.28
C ARG A 274 -23.16 -1.52 -8.37
N THR A 275 -22.33 -2.49 -7.99
CA THR A 275 -21.87 -3.54 -8.89
C THR A 275 -23.11 -4.28 -9.42
N LYS A 276 -23.25 -4.35 -10.74
CA LYS A 276 -24.23 -5.21 -11.40
C LYS A 276 -23.72 -6.64 -11.41
#